data_AF-A0A7L4PTL3-F1
#
_entry.id   AF-A0A7L4PTL3-F1
#
_cell.length_a   1.000
_cell.length_b   1.000
_cell.length_c   1.000
_cell.angle_alpha   90.00
_cell.angle_beta   90.00
_cell.angle_gamma   90.00
#
_symmetry.space_group_name_H-M   'P 1'
#
loop_
_entity.id
_entity.type
_entity.pdbx_description
1 polymer ?
#
loop_
_entity_poly.entity_id
_entity_poly.type
_entity_poly.pdbx_seq_one_letter_code
_entity_poly.pdbx_strand_id
1 'polypeptide(L)'
;MGNKPQEIPSILGKFGEELYGQIMREESPSIKIPLRGKSNVFFDDNEKVIQLGDKFSKRHFLNVAHTKKFMQTVLVASYCRRLVEENKHAGIRELYYAL
;
A
#
# COMPACT_ATOMS: atom_id res chain seq x y z
N MET A 1 -24.25 8.89 2.99
CA MET A 1 -22.87 9.40 2.85
C MET A 1 -22.07 8.86 4.02
N GLY A 2 -21.39 7.73 3.84
CA GLY A 2 -20.78 6.95 4.94
C GLY A 2 -19.46 7.54 5.45
N ASN A 3 -19.14 7.26 6.71
CA ASN A 3 -17.95 7.67 7.48
C ASN A 3 -16.60 7.21 6.85
N LYS A 4 -16.19 7.82 5.73
CA LYS A 4 -14.88 7.58 5.08
C LYS A 4 -13.64 7.78 5.97
N PRO A 5 -13.59 8.70 6.95
CA PRO A 5 -12.38 8.91 7.75
C PRO A 5 -12.00 7.72 8.64
N GLN A 6 -12.98 6.96 9.14
CA GLN A 6 -12.73 5.79 10.00
C GLN A 6 -12.32 4.54 9.19
N GLU A 7 -12.53 4.54 7.88
CA GLU A 7 -12.22 3.41 7.00
C GLU A 7 -10.71 3.27 6.74
N ILE A 8 -10.01 4.39 6.58
CA ILE A 8 -8.58 4.41 6.22
C ILE A 8 -7.68 3.81 7.31
N PRO A 9 -7.83 4.15 8.61
CA PRO A 9 -7.06 3.51 9.68
C PRO A 9 -7.29 2.00 9.73
N SER A 10 -8.52 1.52 9.43
CA SER A 10 -8.81 0.08 9.36
C SER A 10 -8.08 -0.60 8.20
N ILE A 11 -8.07 0.01 7.01
CA ILE A 11 -7.35 -0.53 5.85
C ILE A 11 -5.84 -0.61 6.13
N LEU A 12 -5.25 0.46 6.67
CA LEU A 12 -3.83 0.50 7.02
C LEU A 12 -3.51 -0.44 8.20
N GLY A 13 -4.45 -0.63 9.13
CA GLY A 13 -4.37 -1.61 10.21
C GLY A 13 -4.29 -3.04 9.68
N LYS A 14 -5.24 -3.43 8.81
CA LYS A 14 -5.24 -4.75 8.14
C LYS A 14 -3.97 -5.00 7.35
N PHE A 15 -3.47 -3.98 6.62
CA PHE A 15 -2.20 -4.07 5.92
C PHE A 15 -1.04 -4.39 6.87
N GLY A 16 -0.99 -3.75 8.04
CA GLY A 16 0.01 -4.05 9.07
C GLY A 16 -0.16 -5.44 9.69
N GLU A 17 -1.40 -5.85 9.99
CA GLU A 17 -1.73 -7.16 10.54
C GLU A 17 -1.34 -8.30 9.59
N GLU A 18 -1.54 -8.14 8.28
CA GLU A 18 -1.11 -9.13 7.28
C GLU A 18 0.41 -9.34 7.32
N LEU A 19 1.18 -8.26 7.38
CA LEU A 19 2.65 -8.32 7.48
C LEU A 19 3.10 -8.91 8.82
N TYR A 20 2.47 -8.50 9.92
CA TYR A 20 2.74 -9.04 11.24
C TYR A 20 2.47 -10.56 11.28
N GLY A 21 1.36 -11.00 10.72
CA GLY A 21 1.02 -12.42 10.63
C GLY A 21 2.04 -13.22 9.82
N GLN A 22 2.57 -12.68 8.72
CA GLN A 22 3.66 -13.33 7.97
C GLN A 22 4.92 -13.49 8.83
N ILE A 23 5.29 -12.45 9.59
CA ILE A 23 6.45 -12.49 10.50
C ILE A 23 6.25 -13.53 11.60
N MET A 24 5.07 -13.58 12.22
CA MET A 24 4.75 -14.55 13.28
C MET A 24 4.74 -16.00 12.78
N ARG A 25 4.55 -16.23 11.48
CA ARG A 25 4.69 -17.55 10.85
C ARG A 25 6.10 -17.86 10.36
N GLU A 26 7.09 -17.02 10.69
CA GLU A 26 8.47 -17.13 10.22
C GLU A 26 8.60 -17.10 8.68
N GLU A 27 7.60 -16.55 7.99
CA GLU A 27 7.62 -16.37 6.54
C GLU A 27 8.35 -15.07 6.18
N SER A 28 9.09 -15.06 5.07
CA SER A 28 9.63 -13.81 4.52
C SER A 28 8.49 -12.84 4.21
N PRO A 29 8.40 -11.67 4.87
CA PRO A 29 7.31 -10.74 4.65
C PRO A 29 7.25 -10.27 3.20
N SER A 30 6.04 -10.12 2.67
CA SER A 30 5.82 -9.68 1.30
C SER A 30 4.52 -8.90 1.12
N ILE A 31 4.56 -7.90 0.24
CA ILE A 31 3.43 -7.05 -0.12
C ILE A 31 3.03 -7.34 -1.57
N LYS A 32 1.72 -7.52 -1.82
CA LYS A 32 1.16 -7.61 -3.17
C LYS A 32 1.00 -6.21 -3.76
N ILE A 33 1.46 -6.01 -5.00
CA ILE A 33 1.38 -4.74 -5.71
C ILE A 33 0.80 -4.97 -7.10
N PRO A 34 -0.26 -4.26 -7.50
CA PRO A 34 -0.86 -4.44 -8.81
C PRO A 34 0.16 -4.12 -9.90
N LEU A 35 0.22 -4.97 -10.91
CA LEU A 35 1.12 -4.77 -12.04
C LEU A 35 0.53 -3.67 -12.95
N ARG A 36 1.28 -2.60 -13.19
CA ARG A 36 0.85 -1.47 -14.04
C ARG A 36 1.51 -1.50 -15.42
N GLY A 37 1.67 -2.69 -15.98
CA GLY A 37 2.23 -2.90 -17.33
C GLY A 37 1.12 -3.12 -18.36
N LYS A 38 1.46 -2.98 -19.65
CA LYS A 38 0.53 -3.22 -20.79
C LYS A 38 -0.18 -4.58 -20.73
N SER A 39 0.48 -5.59 -20.15
CA SER A 39 -0.07 -6.93 -19.98
C SER A 39 -1.12 -7.09 -18.87
N ASN A 40 -1.40 -6.02 -18.11
CA ASN A 40 -2.38 -5.98 -17.01
C ASN A 40 -3.22 -4.69 -17.02
N VAL A 41 -3.39 -4.07 -18.17
CA VAL A 41 -4.33 -2.96 -18.36
C VAL A 41 -5.21 -3.26 -19.56
N PHE A 42 -6.47 -2.87 -19.47
CA PHE A 42 -7.42 -2.97 -20.57
C PHE A 42 -8.29 -1.71 -20.59
N PHE A 43 -8.88 -1.43 -21.74
CA PHE A 43 -9.86 -0.36 -21.85
C PHE A 43 -11.23 -0.93 -21.48
N ASP A 44 -11.88 -0.35 -20.48
CA ASP A 44 -13.27 -0.66 -20.16
C ASP A 44 -14.18 0.18 -21.05
N ASP A 45 -14.86 -0.48 -21.98
CA ASP A 45 -15.75 0.16 -22.93
C ASP A 45 -17.02 0.74 -22.30
N ASN A 46 -17.43 0.27 -21.11
CA ASN A 46 -18.60 0.78 -20.41
C ASN A 46 -18.26 2.07 -19.69
N GLU A 47 -17.19 2.03 -18.89
CA GLU A 47 -16.73 3.17 -18.09
C GLU A 47 -15.89 4.17 -18.90
N LYS A 48 -15.52 3.82 -20.13
CA LYS A 48 -14.65 4.59 -21.04
C LYS A 48 -13.31 5.01 -20.40
N VAL A 49 -12.75 4.13 -19.55
CA VAL A 49 -11.48 4.36 -18.85
C VAL A 49 -10.55 3.15 -18.95
N ILE A 50 -9.25 3.38 -18.84
CA ILE A 50 -8.27 2.30 -18.70
C ILE A 50 -8.30 1.79 -17.27
N GLN A 51 -8.58 0.50 -17.11
CA GLN A 51 -8.59 -0.18 -15.83
C GLN A 51 -7.40 -1.11 -15.67
N LEU A 52 -7.06 -1.40 -14.40
CA LEU A 52 -6.09 -2.43 -14.06
C LEU A 52 -6.77 -3.80 -14.09
N GLY A 53 -6.08 -4.79 -14.61
CA GLY A 53 -6.45 -6.20 -14.46
C GLY A 53 -6.06 -6.76 -13.09
N ASP A 54 -6.15 -8.07 -12.97
CA ASP A 54 -6.02 -8.86 -11.74
C ASP A 54 -4.59 -9.35 -11.46
N LYS A 55 -3.59 -8.98 -12.28
CA LYS A 55 -2.21 -9.42 -12.07
C LYS A 55 -1.51 -8.59 -11.00
N PHE A 56 -0.88 -9.29 -10.06
CA PHE A 56 -0.08 -8.70 -9.00
C PHE A 56 1.36 -9.20 -9.06
N SER A 57 2.27 -8.29 -8.69
CA SER A 57 3.66 -8.61 -8.34
C SER A 57 3.79 -8.69 -6.82
N LYS A 58 4.81 -9.40 -6.32
CA LYS A 58 5.15 -9.43 -4.90
C LYS A 58 6.46 -8.69 -4.66
N ARG A 59 6.50 -7.81 -3.67
CA ARG A 59 7.74 -7.27 -3.12
C ARG A 59 8.04 -8.00 -1.81
N HIS A 60 9.17 -8.69 -1.78
CA HIS A 60 9.65 -9.44 -0.62
C HIS A 60 10.63 -8.61 0.18
N PHE A 61 10.55 -8.67 1.50
CA PHE A 61 11.50 -7.99 2.38
C PHE A 61 12.92 -8.54 2.23
N LEU A 62 13.08 -9.87 2.20
CA LEU A 62 14.39 -10.54 2.10
C LEU A 62 14.97 -10.63 0.67
N ASN A 63 14.49 -9.79 -0.24
CA ASN A 63 15.07 -9.65 -1.57
C ASN A 63 15.75 -8.28 -1.67
N VAL A 64 17.07 -8.27 -1.87
CA VAL A 64 17.90 -7.06 -1.90
C VAL A 64 17.38 -5.99 -2.87
N ALA A 65 16.86 -6.40 -4.04
CA ALA A 65 16.29 -5.46 -5.02
C ALA A 65 14.96 -4.84 -4.57
N HIS A 66 14.29 -5.44 -3.59
CA HIS A 66 12.98 -5.05 -3.08
C HIS A 66 13.04 -4.40 -1.69
N THR A 67 13.99 -4.78 -0.83
CA THR A 67 14.04 -4.43 0.60
C THR A 67 13.82 -2.93 0.85
N LYS A 68 14.55 -2.06 0.15
CA LYS A 68 14.40 -0.60 0.29
C LYS A 68 12.97 -0.13 0.00
N LYS A 69 12.40 -0.57 -1.13
CA LYS A 69 11.04 -0.17 -1.55
C LYS A 69 9.97 -0.75 -0.64
N PHE A 70 10.17 -1.97 -0.14
CA PHE A 70 9.30 -2.59 0.85
C PHE A 70 9.24 -1.74 2.11
N MET A 71 10.40 -1.44 2.71
CA MET A 71 10.48 -0.66 3.95
C MET A 71 9.90 0.74 3.81
N GLN A 72 10.20 1.43 2.70
CA GLN A 72 9.62 2.74 2.40
C GLN A 72 8.09 2.70 2.33
N THR A 73 7.51 1.65 1.75
CA THR A 73 6.05 1.50 1.66
C THR A 73 5.43 1.34 3.04
N VAL A 74 6.04 0.50 3.91
CA VAL A 74 5.58 0.29 5.29
C VAL A 74 5.71 1.57 6.11
N LEU A 75 6.81 2.31 5.98
CA LEU A 75 7.05 3.57 6.68
C LEU A 75 6.00 4.63 6.29
N VAL A 76 5.77 4.83 4.99
CA VAL A 76 4.76 5.77 4.50
C VAL A 76 3.37 5.37 4.98
N ALA A 77 3.01 4.08 4.92
CA ALA A 77 1.72 3.59 5.42
C ALA A 77 1.53 3.88 6.91
N SER A 78 2.56 3.65 7.74
CA SER A 78 2.53 3.97 9.16
C SER A 78 2.36 5.47 9.42
N TYR A 79 3.06 6.32 8.65
CA TYR A 79 2.95 7.77 8.79
C TYR A 79 1.55 8.27 8.37
N CYS A 80 1.01 7.76 7.26
CA CYS A 80 -0.35 8.08 6.82
C CYS A 80 -1.40 7.68 7.87
N ARG A 81 -1.24 6.52 8.51
CA ARG A 81 -2.13 6.10 9.60
C ARG A 81 -2.12 7.12 10.75
N ARG A 82 -0.93 7.52 11.20
CA ARG A 82 -0.76 8.52 12.26
C ARG A 82 -1.41 9.87 11.90
N LEU A 83 -1.25 10.35 10.67
CA LEU A 83 -1.89 11.58 10.22
C LEU A 83 -3.41 11.51 10.35
N VAL A 84 -4.02 10.40 9.93
CA VAL A 84 -5.48 10.23 9.99
C VAL A 84 -5.95 10.12 11.44
N GLU A 85 -5.24 9.39 12.30
CA GLU A 85 -5.56 9.26 13.73
C GLU A 85 -5.45 10.60 14.48
N GLU A 86 -4.48 11.45 14.12
CA GLU A 86 -4.31 12.79 14.67
C GLU A 86 -5.20 13.85 14.01
N ASN A 87 -6.06 13.47 13.06
CA ASN A 87 -6.89 14.37 12.25
C ASN A 87 -6.06 15.49 11.57
N LYS A 88 -4.89 15.13 11.05
CA LYS A 88 -3.96 16.01 10.33
C LYS A 88 -3.88 15.64 8.85
N HIS A 89 -3.49 16.63 8.06
CA HIS A 89 -3.20 16.48 6.63
C HIS A 89 -1.77 16.90 6.34
N ALA A 90 -1.14 16.25 5.36
CA ALA A 90 0.18 16.61 4.87
C ALA A 90 0.21 16.51 3.35
N GLY A 91 0.87 17.46 2.69
CA GLY A 91 1.21 17.37 1.29
C GLY A 91 2.31 16.33 1.04
N ILE A 92 2.44 15.88 -0.22
CA ILE A 92 3.45 14.89 -0.60
C ILE A 92 4.90 15.35 -0.32
N ARG A 93 5.16 16.66 -0.36
CA ARG A 93 6.49 17.23 -0.04
C ARG A 93 6.76 17.25 1.46
N GLU A 94 5.75 17.59 2.26
CA GLU A 94 5.87 17.55 3.72
C GLU A 94 6.13 16.12 4.19
N LEU A 95 5.40 15.14 3.63
CA LEU A 95 5.64 13.72 3.84
C LEU A 95 7.07 13.31 3.42
N TYR A 96 7.57 13.79 2.28
CA TYR A 96 8.93 13.52 1.82
C TYR A 96 10.00 14.03 2.78
N TYR A 97 9.82 15.20 3.39
CA TYR A 97 10.79 15.76 4.34
C TYR A 97 10.64 15.21 5.77
N ALA A 98 9.47 14.65 6.10
CA ALA A 98 9.21 14.08 7.42
C ALA A 98 9.74 12.64 7.60
N LEU A 99 10.18 11.99 6.51
CA LEU A 99 10.64 10.60 6.45
C LEU A 99 12.09 10.52 5.99
#